data_AF-A0A7W5UHR1-F1
#
_entry.id   AF-A0A7W5UHR1-F1
#
_cell.length_a   1.000
_cell.length_b   1.000
_cell.length_c   1.000
_cell.angle_alpha   90.00
_cell.angle_beta   90.00
_cell.angle_gamma   90.00
#
_symmetry.space_group_name_H-M   'P 1'
#
loop_
_entity.id
_entity.type
_entity.pdbx_description
1 polymer ?
#
loop_
_entity_poly.entity_id
_entity_poly.type
_entity_poly.pdbx_seq_one_letter_code
_entity_poly.pdbx_strand_id
1 'polypeptide(L)'
;MRAQQITLAAIEQDLKAAGLPPLSWYDVLWELTQATEGKLRPYEIEERTLLAQHNLSRLLDRMEKAGLVHREIFSEDGRGRWVVITEAGSAMRSRMWAAYAPALQRHVGDKLDDAQAGQLAELLALLSRKS
;
A
#
# COMPACT_ATOMS: atom_id res chain seq x y z
N MET A 1 1.04 0.18 -17.47
CA MET A 1 0.27 0.67 -18.65
C MET A 1 -0.06 2.15 -18.50
N ARG A 2 -0.32 2.92 -19.58
CA ARG A 2 -0.65 4.36 -19.48
C ARG A 2 -1.88 4.64 -18.60
N ALA A 3 -2.92 3.82 -18.72
CA ALA A 3 -4.12 3.92 -17.89
C ALA A 3 -3.80 3.86 -16.38
N GLN A 4 -3.00 2.85 -15.98
CA GLN A 4 -2.52 2.70 -14.60
C GLN A 4 -1.77 3.96 -14.11
N GLN A 5 -0.86 4.51 -14.91
CA GLN A 5 -0.09 5.71 -14.52
C GLN A 5 -1.00 6.93 -14.31
N ILE A 6 -1.96 7.16 -15.21
CA ILE A 6 -2.91 8.27 -15.10
C ILE A 6 -3.79 8.11 -13.86
N THR A 7 -4.33 6.91 -13.63
CA THR A 7 -5.21 6.63 -12.48
C THR A 7 -4.46 6.78 -11.16
N LEU A 8 -3.26 6.22 -11.04
CA LEU A 8 -2.43 6.35 -9.84
C LEU A 8 -2.07 7.82 -9.56
N ALA A 9 -1.71 8.59 -10.59
CA ALA A 9 -1.40 10.01 -10.43
C ALA A 9 -2.61 10.82 -9.92
N ALA A 10 -3.82 10.52 -10.41
CA ALA A 10 -5.03 11.18 -9.95
C ALA A 10 -5.37 10.82 -8.49
N ILE A 11 -5.22 9.55 -8.10
CA ILE A 11 -5.40 9.13 -6.71
C ILE A 11 -4.37 9.79 -5.78
N GLU A 12 -3.10 9.86 -6.19
CA GLU A 12 -2.05 10.55 -5.42
C GLU A 12 -2.36 12.05 -5.25
N GLN A 13 -2.98 12.69 -6.26
CA GLN A 13 -3.45 14.07 -6.14
C GLN A 13 -4.58 14.21 -5.10
N ASP A 14 -5.55 13.29 -5.10
CA ASP A 14 -6.65 13.29 -4.13
C ASP A 14 -6.14 13.07 -2.69
N LEU A 15 -5.21 12.14 -2.48
CA LEU A 15 -4.57 11.92 -1.18
C LEU A 15 -3.81 13.16 -0.71
N LYS A 16 -3.03 13.78 -1.61
CA LYS A 16 -2.30 15.01 -1.30
C LYS A 16 -3.25 16.15 -0.93
N ALA A 17 -4.36 16.33 -1.65
CA ALA A 17 -5.37 17.34 -1.35
C ALA A 17 -6.04 17.13 0.02
N ALA A 18 -6.19 15.87 0.44
CA ALA A 18 -6.66 15.50 1.78
C ALA A 18 -5.60 15.61 2.89
N GLY A 19 -4.38 16.07 2.57
CA GLY A 19 -3.27 16.17 3.52
C GLY A 19 -2.75 14.82 4.01
N LEU A 20 -2.87 13.78 3.17
CA LEU A 20 -2.46 12.41 3.48
C LEU A 20 -1.08 12.09 2.89
N PRO A 21 -0.36 11.11 3.45
CA PRO A 21 0.90 10.65 2.88
C PRO A 21 0.69 9.97 1.51
N PRO A 22 1.76 9.76 0.74
CA PRO A 22 1.69 9.11 -0.57
C PRO A 22 1.10 7.71 -0.52
N LEU A 23 0.50 7.23 -1.61
CA LEU A 23 -0.18 5.92 -1.67
C LEU A 23 0.76 4.74 -1.31
N SER A 24 2.05 4.86 -1.59
CA SER A 24 3.07 3.89 -1.14
C SER A 24 3.06 3.62 0.37
N TRP A 25 2.66 4.58 1.20
CA TRP A 25 2.53 4.37 2.65
C TRP A 25 1.34 3.48 2.97
N TYR A 26 0.23 3.65 2.25
CA TYR A 26 -0.96 2.80 2.41
C TYR A 26 -0.63 1.35 2.10
N ASP A 27 0.09 1.10 1.00
CA ASP A 27 0.46 -0.24 0.54
C ASP A 27 1.27 -1.00 1.61
N VAL A 28 2.29 -0.35 2.19
CA VAL A 28 3.07 -0.94 3.30
C VAL A 28 2.24 -1.16 4.56
N LEU A 29 1.44 -0.16 4.98
CA LEU A 29 0.63 -0.28 6.19
C LEU A 29 -0.47 -1.34 6.04
N TRP A 30 -1.03 -1.47 4.84
CA TRP A 30 -2.01 -2.50 4.51
C TRP A 30 -1.39 -3.88 4.69
N GLU A 31 -0.25 -4.16 4.07
CA GLU A 31 0.42 -5.46 4.19
C GLU A 31 0.83 -5.80 5.62
N LEU A 32 1.32 -4.81 6.38
CA LEU A 32 1.62 -5.02 7.81
C LEU A 32 0.34 -5.31 8.62
N THR A 33 -0.77 -4.61 8.36
CA THR A 33 -2.05 -4.86 9.05
C THR A 33 -2.58 -6.28 8.77
N GLN A 34 -2.34 -6.80 7.57
CA GLN A 34 -2.76 -8.14 7.17
C GLN A 34 -1.82 -9.24 7.67
N ALA A 35 -0.59 -8.89 8.07
CA ALA A 35 0.39 -9.85 8.57
C ALA A 35 0.07 -10.30 10.00
N THR A 36 0.41 -11.57 10.29
CA THR A 36 0.37 -12.10 11.65
C THR A 36 1.21 -11.23 12.58
N GLU A 37 0.64 -10.84 13.72
CA GLU A 37 1.27 -9.95 14.71
C GLU A 37 1.64 -8.55 14.18
N GLY A 38 1.12 -8.13 13.02
CA GLY A 38 1.35 -6.78 12.51
C GLY A 38 2.79 -6.53 12.04
N LYS A 39 3.56 -7.59 11.72
CA LYS A 39 4.99 -7.49 11.44
C LYS A 39 5.43 -8.27 10.21
N LEU A 40 6.38 -7.70 9.47
CA LEU A 40 6.98 -8.30 8.28
C LEU A 40 8.48 -7.97 8.21
N ARG A 41 9.26 -8.84 7.59
CA ARG A 41 10.63 -8.52 7.20
C ARG A 41 10.59 -7.59 5.98
N PRO A 42 11.61 -6.73 5.78
CA PRO A 42 11.66 -5.83 4.63
C PRO A 42 11.46 -6.54 3.28
N TYR A 43 12.09 -7.68 3.04
CA TYR A 43 11.89 -8.41 1.77
C TYR A 43 10.46 -8.93 1.61
N GLU A 44 9.78 -9.32 2.69
CA GLU A 44 8.39 -9.76 2.64
C GLU A 44 7.47 -8.58 2.32
N ILE A 45 7.80 -7.37 2.77
CA ILE A 45 7.09 -6.15 2.36
C ILE A 45 7.29 -5.92 0.87
N GLU A 46 8.52 -5.98 0.35
CA GLU A 46 8.79 -5.82 -1.09
C GLU A 46 8.03 -6.83 -1.95
N GLU A 47 7.95 -8.09 -1.52
CA GLU A 47 7.23 -9.15 -2.23
C GLU A 47 5.71 -8.99 -2.21
N ARG A 48 5.16 -8.38 -1.15
CA ARG A 48 3.71 -8.26 -0.94
C ARG A 48 3.12 -6.95 -1.44
N THR A 49 3.89 -5.85 -1.40
CA THR A 49 3.42 -4.55 -1.87
C THR A 49 3.11 -4.56 -3.36
N LEU A 50 1.98 -3.98 -3.76
CA LEU A 50 1.55 -3.88 -5.16
C LEU A 50 2.37 -2.85 -5.94
N LEU A 51 2.82 -1.79 -5.27
CA LEU A 51 3.63 -0.74 -5.86
C LEU A 51 5.11 -1.05 -5.62
N ALA A 52 5.88 -1.13 -6.70
CA ALA A 52 7.32 -1.37 -6.61
C ALA A 52 8.01 -0.31 -5.72
N GLN A 53 8.61 -0.77 -4.63
CA GLN A 53 9.30 0.08 -3.67
C GLN A 53 10.80 0.12 -3.96
N HIS A 54 11.23 0.83 -5.01
CA HIS A 54 12.65 0.95 -5.38
C HIS A 54 13.56 1.47 -4.27
N ASN A 55 12.99 2.05 -3.20
CA ASN A 55 13.71 2.59 -2.06
C ASN A 55 13.00 2.23 -0.73
N LEU A 56 12.58 0.97 -0.55
CA LEU A 56 11.82 0.55 0.64
C LEU A 56 12.49 0.98 1.94
N SER A 57 13.81 0.82 2.07
CA SER A 57 14.53 1.24 3.29
C SER A 57 14.29 2.72 3.64
N ARG A 58 14.38 3.63 2.67
CA ARG A 58 14.13 5.07 2.87
C ARG A 58 12.65 5.37 3.12
N LEU A 59 11.74 4.58 2.54
CA LEU A 59 10.32 4.68 2.84
C LEU A 59 10.06 4.33 4.31
N LEU A 60 10.59 3.19 4.76
CA LEU A 60 10.49 2.73 6.14
C LEU A 60 11.11 3.72 7.12
N ASP A 61 12.26 4.33 6.79
CA ASP A 61 12.87 5.37 7.65
C ASP A 61 11.93 6.57 7.85
N ARG A 62 11.22 7.01 6.80
CA ARG A 62 10.25 8.11 6.92
C ARG A 62 9.01 7.70 7.70
N MET A 63 8.53 6.47 7.52
CA MET A 63 7.38 5.95 8.25
C MET A 63 7.69 5.76 9.74
N GLU A 64 8.90 5.30 10.06
CA GLU A 64 9.42 5.18 11.42
C GLU A 64 9.56 6.56 12.07
N LYS A 65 10.14 7.54 11.35
CA LYS A 65 10.19 8.93 11.80
C LYS A 65 8.80 9.55 12.02
N ALA A 66 7.80 9.13 11.25
CA ALA A 66 6.41 9.54 11.41
C ALA A 66 5.68 8.75 12.51
N GLY A 67 6.34 7.82 13.19
CA GLY A 67 5.78 7.01 14.27
C GLY A 67 4.75 5.99 13.79
N LEU A 68 4.73 5.64 12.50
CA LEU A 68 3.74 4.71 11.95
C LEU A 68 4.18 3.25 12.04
N VAL A 69 5.48 3.01 12.03
CA VAL A 69 6.10 1.71 12.20
C VAL A 69 7.30 1.85 13.15
N HIS A 70 7.78 0.74 13.69
CA HIS A 70 9.08 0.67 14.35
C HIS A 70 9.82 -0.60 13.93
N ARG A 71 11.14 -0.62 14.15
CA ARG A 71 11.97 -1.78 13.85
C ARG A 71 12.39 -2.53 15.11
N GLU A 72 12.22 -3.85 15.08
CA GLU A 72 12.63 -4.75 16.16
C GLU A 72 13.68 -5.73 15.66
N ILE A 73 14.64 -6.10 16.51
CA ILE A 73 15.64 -7.12 16.19
C ILE A 73 14.98 -8.50 16.27
N PHE A 74 15.11 -9.30 15.21
CA PHE A 74 14.52 -10.65 15.16
C PHE A 74 15.53 -11.76 15.49
N SER A 75 16.83 -11.48 15.46
CA SER A 75 17.86 -12.50 15.66
C SER A 75 18.87 -12.07 16.73
N GLU A 76 19.36 -13.04 17.50
CA GLU A 76 20.45 -12.82 18.47
C GLU A 76 21.75 -12.34 17.78
N ASP A 77 21.90 -12.59 16.47
CA ASP A 77 23.03 -12.11 15.66
C ASP A 77 22.85 -10.69 15.09
N GLY A 78 21.72 -10.03 15.35
CA GLY A 78 21.47 -8.62 15.01
C GLY A 78 21.27 -8.32 13.51
N ARG A 79 21.26 -9.34 12.64
CA ARG A 79 21.20 -9.15 11.17
C ARG A 79 19.78 -9.02 10.62
N GLY A 80 18.77 -9.54 11.33
CA GLY A 80 17.36 -9.45 10.93
C GLY A 80 16.61 -8.36 11.69
N ARG A 81 15.85 -7.52 10.97
CA ARG A 81 14.90 -6.56 11.56
C ARG A 81 13.48 -6.85 11.11
N TRP A 82 12.56 -6.96 12.06
CA TRP A 82 11.14 -6.80 11.79
C TRP A 82 10.83 -5.34 11.53
N VAL A 83 9.86 -5.09 10.67
CA VAL A 83 9.08 -3.86 10.63
C VAL A 83 7.74 -4.20 11.26
N VAL A 84 7.37 -3.45 12.30
CA VAL A 84 6.14 -3.67 13.06
C VAL A 84 5.26 -2.44 12.92
N ILE A 85 3.98 -2.64 12.63
CA ILE A 85 3.01 -1.54 12.59
C ILE A 85 2.68 -1.07 14.01
N THR A 86 2.60 0.25 14.18
CA THR A 86 2.13 0.86 15.43
C THR A 86 0.62 1.10 15.39
N GLU A 87 0.01 1.43 16.52
CA GLU A 87 -1.38 1.90 16.56
C GLU A 87 -1.60 3.14 15.67
N ALA A 88 -0.66 4.08 15.67
CA ALA A 88 -0.70 5.26 14.79
C ALA A 88 -0.62 4.88 13.31
N GLY A 89 0.14 3.84 12.97
CA GLY A 89 0.19 3.24 11.63
C GLY A 89 -1.17 2.69 11.20
N SER A 90 -1.81 1.89 12.04
CA SER A 90 -3.15 1.32 11.80
C SER A 90 -4.22 2.42 11.65
N ALA A 91 -4.15 3.45 12.49
CA ALA A 91 -5.02 4.62 12.40
C ALA A 91 -4.80 5.41 11.11
N MET A 92 -3.53 5.64 10.72
CA MET A 92 -3.18 6.31 9.47
C MET A 92 -3.70 5.53 8.25
N ARG A 93 -3.52 4.20 8.21
CA ARG A 93 -4.06 3.35 7.15
C ARG A 93 -5.56 3.51 7.00
N SER A 94 -6.29 3.49 8.10
CA SER A 94 -7.75 3.68 8.12
C SER A 94 -8.16 5.08 7.64
N ARG A 95 -7.44 6.12 8.05
CA ARG A 95 -7.64 7.49 7.56
C ARG A 95 -7.37 7.61 6.06
N MET A 96 -6.32 6.95 5.56
CA MET A 96 -6.00 6.90 4.14
C MET A 96 -7.10 6.18 3.35
N TRP A 97 -7.61 5.04 3.85
CA TRP A 97 -8.70 4.31 3.20
C TRP A 97 -9.95 5.17 2.98
N ALA A 98 -10.30 6.01 3.96
CA ALA A 98 -11.44 6.92 3.86
C ALA A 98 -11.34 7.93 2.70
N ALA A 99 -10.12 8.26 2.24
CA ALA A 99 -9.90 9.08 1.05
C ALA A 99 -9.63 8.23 -0.21
N TYR A 100 -8.91 7.12 -0.06
CA TYR A 100 -8.51 6.26 -1.15
C TYR A 100 -9.71 5.54 -1.79
N ALA A 101 -10.65 5.00 -0.99
CA ALA A 101 -11.80 4.28 -1.54
C ALA A 101 -12.70 5.18 -2.42
N PRO A 102 -13.09 6.41 -2.01
CA PRO A 102 -13.80 7.32 -2.89
C PRO A 102 -13.00 7.75 -4.12
N ALA A 103 -11.67 7.90 -4.01
CA ALA A 103 -10.82 8.21 -5.16
C ALA A 103 -10.79 7.06 -6.17
N LEU A 104 -10.70 5.81 -5.69
CA LEU A 104 -10.77 4.62 -6.53
C LEU A 104 -12.13 4.52 -7.25
N GLN A 105 -13.22 4.76 -6.52
CA GLN A 105 -14.55 4.81 -7.11
C GLN A 105 -14.64 5.87 -8.21
N ARG A 106 -14.19 7.11 -7.94
CA ARG A 106 -14.25 8.20 -8.93
C ARG A 106 -13.40 7.95 -10.17
N HIS A 107 -12.18 7.45 -9.99
CA HIS A 107 -11.21 7.38 -11.09
C HIS A 107 -11.30 6.07 -11.88
N VAL A 108 -11.93 5.04 -11.32
CA VAL A 108 -12.12 3.72 -11.94
C VAL A 108 -13.59 3.33 -11.97
N GLY A 109 -14.25 3.20 -10.81
CA GLY A 109 -15.62 2.68 -10.69
C GLY A 109 -16.65 3.45 -11.52
N ASP A 110 -16.73 4.77 -11.36
CA ASP A 110 -17.70 5.63 -12.03
C ASP A 110 -17.50 5.73 -13.56
N LYS A 111 -16.41 5.15 -14.09
CA LYS A 111 -16.10 5.13 -15.52
C LYS A 111 -16.49 3.83 -16.20
N LEU A 112 -16.97 2.85 -15.44
CA LEU A 112 -17.32 1.51 -15.92
C LEU A 112 -18.75 1.20 -15.50
N ASP A 113 -19.56 0.69 -16.42
CA ASP A 113 -20.79 0.01 -16.05
C ASP A 113 -20.50 -1.40 -15.50
N ASP A 114 -21.51 -2.06 -14.93
CA ASP A 114 -21.35 -3.38 -14.29
C ASP A 114 -20.82 -4.45 -15.27
N ALA A 115 -21.21 -4.38 -16.55
CA ALA A 115 -20.76 -5.33 -17.56
C ALA A 115 -19.28 -5.09 -17.92
N GLN A 116 -18.88 -3.83 -18.08
CA GLN A 116 -17.49 -3.43 -18.33
C GLN A 116 -16.60 -3.75 -17.13
N ALA A 117 -17.07 -3.53 -15.90
CA ALA A 117 -16.35 -3.87 -14.68
C ALA A 117 -16.13 -5.39 -14.57
N GLY A 118 -17.17 -6.19 -14.85
CA GLY A 118 -17.05 -7.65 -14.91
C GLY A 118 -16.03 -8.12 -15.94
N GLN A 119 -16.11 -7.60 -17.17
CA GLN A 119 -15.16 -7.95 -18.23
C GLN A 119 -13.72 -7.54 -17.87
N LEU A 120 -13.52 -6.35 -17.30
CA LEU A 120 -12.20 -5.91 -16.87
C LEU A 120 -11.63 -6.82 -15.79
N ALA A 121 -12.44 -7.22 -14.80
CA ALA A 121 -12.03 -8.13 -13.74
C ALA A 121 -11.59 -9.48 -14.29
N GLU A 122 -12.34 -10.06 -15.24
CA GLU A 122 -11.96 -11.31 -15.91
C GLU A 122 -10.62 -11.19 -16.65
N LEU A 123 -10.45 -10.12 -17.43
CA LEU A 123 -9.21 -9.88 -18.19
C LEU A 123 -8.00 -9.67 -17.28
N LEU A 124 -8.14 -8.89 -16.20
CA LEU A 124 -7.07 -8.69 -15.23
C LEU A 124 -6.73 -9.98 -14.47
N ALA A 125 -7.72 -10.82 -14.17
CA ALA A 125 -7.51 -12.11 -13.51
C ALA A 125 -6.68 -13.08 -14.34
N LEU A 126 -6.66 -12.94 -15.68
CA LEU A 126 -5.77 -13.71 -16.54
C LEU A 126 -4.30 -13.29 -16.37
N LEU A 127 -4.05 -12.01 -16.10
CA LEU A 127 -2.71 -11.45 -15.96
C LEU A 127 -2.13 -11.64 -14.54
N SER A 128 -2.98 -11.79 -13.52
CA SER A 128 -2.56 -11.91 -12.13
C SER A 128 -2.30 -13.34 -11.65
N ARG A 129 -2.53 -14.35 -12.48
CA ARG A 129 -2.19 -15.76 -12.14
C ARG A 129 -0.68 -15.89 -12.07
N LYS A 130 -0.16 -16.24 -10.88
CA LYS A 130 1.24 -16.69 -10.77
C LYS A 130 1.39 -17.95 -11.64
N SER A 131 2.37 -17.95 -12.54
CA SER A 131 2.75 -19.14 -13.29
C SER A 131 3.40 -20.17 -12.38
#